data_AF-A0A1S2MLV4-F1
#
_entry.id   AF-A0A1S2MLV4-F1
#
_cell.length_a   1.000
_cell.length_b   1.000
_cell.length_c   1.000
_cell.angle_alpha   90.00
_cell.angle_beta   90.00
_cell.angle_gamma   90.00
#
_symmetry.space_group_name_H-M   'P 1'
#
loop_
_entity.id
_entity.type
_entity.pdbx_description
1 polymer ?
#
loop_
_entity_poly.entity_id
_entity_poly.type
_entity_poly.pdbx_seq_one_letter_code
_entity_poly.pdbx_strand_id
1 'polypeptide(L)' 'MILIWLLAIMMLTVLTKWITNHLLKKQSVFIAQIVVTIFCIIQFVFVYFLVKALMNYIVQGLNVFYH' A
#
# COMPACT_ATOMS: atom_id res chain seq x y z
N MET A 1 11.20 5.54 8.69
CA MET A 1 10.87 4.55 7.63
C MET A 1 9.39 4.22 7.53
N ILE A 2 8.67 3.94 8.63
CA ILE A 2 7.23 3.59 8.60
C ILE A 2 6.36 4.70 7.96
N LEU A 3 6.64 5.97 8.29
CA LEU A 3 5.97 7.14 7.69
C LEU A 3 6.10 7.20 6.15
N ILE A 4 7.25 6.79 5.61
CA ILE A 4 7.50 6.75 4.16
C ILE A 4 6.63 5.67 3.52
N TRP A 5 6.50 4.50 4.15
CA TRP A 5 5.62 3.43 3.67
C TRP A 5 4.14 3.82 3.73
N LEU A 6 3.70 4.51 4.78
CA LEU A 6 2.34 5.07 4.87
C LEU A 6 2.06 6.07 3.75
N LEU A 7 2.97 7.01 3.51
CA LEU A 7 2.87 7.98 2.42
C LEU A 7 2.84 7.30 1.04
N ALA A 8 3.67 6.26 0.84
CA ALA A 8 3.68 5.49 -0.40
C ALA A 8 2.33 4.79 -0.65
N ILE A 9 1.74 4.18 0.38
CA ILE A 9 0.41 3.53 0.28
C ILE A 9 -0.67 4.57 -0.03
N MET A 10 -0.65 5.74 0.62
CA MET A 10 -1.59 6.84 0.32
C MET A 10 -1.46 7.32 -1.13
N MET A 11 -0.23 7.60 -1.59
CA MET A 11 0.02 7.99 -2.97
C MET A 11 -0.48 6.93 -3.96
N LEU A 12 -0.16 5.66 -3.71
CA LEU A 12 -0.65 4.54 -4.51
C LEU A 12 -2.18 4.53 -4.60
N THR A 13 -2.87 4.74 -3.47
CA THR A 13 -4.34 4.74 -3.43
C THR A 13 -4.93 5.87 -4.27
N VAL A 14 -4.36 7.08 -4.15
CA VAL A 14 -4.79 8.25 -4.94
C VAL A 14 -4.53 8.02 -6.43
N LEU A 15 -3.37 7.45 -6.77
CA LEU A 15 -3.00 7.14 -8.14
C LEU A 15 -3.94 6.09 -8.75
N THR A 16 -4.24 5.01 -8.03
CA THR A 16 -5.23 4.00 -8.43
C THR A 16 -6.56 4.67 -8.70
N LYS A 17 -7.08 5.46 -7.77
CA LYS A 17 -8.38 6.15 -7.92
C LYS A 17 -8.38 7.03 -9.16
N TRP A 18 -7.30 7.77 -9.42
CA TRP A 18 -7.20 8.65 -10.58
C TRP A 18 -7.20 7.86 -11.90
N ILE A 19 -6.40 6.79 -11.96
CA ILE A 19 -6.31 5.90 -13.12
C ILE A 19 -7.65 5.20 -13.38
N THR A 20 -8.28 4.61 -12.37
CA THR A 20 -9.57 3.93 -12.52
C THR A 20 -10.66 4.89 -12.99
N ASN A 21 -10.69 6.11 -12.44
CA ASN A 21 -11.69 7.10 -12.83
C ASN A 21 -11.49 7.59 -14.28
N HIS A 22 -10.24 7.70 -14.73
CA HIS A 22 -9.91 8.00 -16.12
C HIS A 22 -10.29 6.84 -17.07
N LEU A 23 -10.05 5.58 -16.68
CA LEU A 23 -10.45 4.42 -17.48
C LEU A 23 -11.98 4.23 -17.54
N LEU A 24 -12.68 4.48 -16.43
CA LEU A 24 -14.15 4.44 -16.38
C LEU A 24 -14.77 5.49 -17.31
N LYS A 25 -14.18 6.68 -17.41
CA LYS A 25 -14.61 7.70 -18.40
C LYS A 25 -14.47 7.25 -19.86
N LYS A 26 -13.55 6.32 -20.16
CA LYS A 26 -13.39 5.71 -21.49
C LYS A 26 -14.28 4.48 -21.70
N GLN A 27 -15.31 4.26 -20.87
CA GLN A 27 -16.16 3.05 -20.87
C GLN A 27 -15.38 1.72 -20.78
N SER A 28 -14.10 1.77 -20.40
CA SER A 28 -13.21 0.62 -20.35
C SER A 28 -13.28 -0.06 -18.98
N VAL A 29 -14.49 -0.42 -18.56
CA VAL A 29 -14.78 -0.95 -17.21
C VAL A 29 -13.99 -2.23 -16.93
N PHE A 30 -13.87 -3.11 -17.93
CA PHE A 30 -13.12 -4.37 -17.81
C PHE A 30 -11.62 -4.13 -17.56
N ILE A 31 -11.03 -3.18 -18.28
CA ILE A 31 -9.62 -2.80 -18.11
C ILE A 31 -9.42 -2.12 -16.74
N ALA A 32 -10.38 -1.27 -16.32
CA ALA A 32 -10.34 -0.62 -15.02
C ALA A 32 -10.32 -1.63 -13.86
N GLN A 33 -11.11 -2.71 -13.94
CA GLN A 33 -11.11 -3.78 -12.93
C GLN A 33 -9.78 -4.54 -12.88
N ILE A 34 -9.16 -4.85 -14.02
CA ILE A 34 -7.85 -5.51 -14.07
C ILE A 34 -6.80 -4.61 -13.40
N VAL A 35 -6.79 -3.32 -13.74
CA VAL A 35 -5.84 -2.35 -13.18
C VAL A 35 -6.02 -2.23 -11.67
N VAL A 36 -7.26 -2.10 -11.18
CA VAL A 36 -7.53 -2.04 -9.73
C VAL A 36 -7.06 -3.31 -9.02
N THR A 37 -7.29 -4.48 -9.59
CA THR A 37 -6.87 -5.76 -9.00
C THR A 37 -5.35 -5.84 -8.86
N ILE A 38 -4.61 -5.44 -9.91
CA ILE A 38 -3.14 -5.39 -9.89
C ILE A 38 -2.65 -4.39 -8.83
N PHE A 39 -3.23 -3.19 -8.79
CA PHE A 39 -2.88 -2.18 -7.80
C PHE A 39 -3.16 -2.64 -6.37
N CYS A 40 -4.23 -3.40 -6.14
CA CYS A 40 -4.58 -3.95 -4.84
C CYS A 40 -3.54 -4.99 -4.39
N ILE A 41 -3.09 -5.88 -5.29
CA ILE A 41 -2.02 -6.84 -5.01
C ILE A 41 -0.73 -6.11 -4.64
N ILE A 42 -0.36 -5.06 -5.38
CA ILE A 42 0.81 -4.24 -5.08
C ILE A 42 0.67 -3.59 -3.69
N GLN A 43 -0.50 -3.03 -3.35
CA GLN A 43 -0.73 -2.46 -2.02
C GLN A 43 -0.56 -3.49 -0.90
N PHE A 44 -0.99 -4.74 -1.10
CA PHE A 44 -0.75 -5.81 -0.12
C PHE A 44 0.74 -6.06 0.14
N VAL A 45 1.58 -6.03 -0.91
CA VAL A 45 3.04 -6.15 -0.78
C VAL A 45 3.59 -4.98 0.06
N PHE A 46 3.15 -3.76 -0.20
CA PHE A 46 3.56 -2.59 0.58
C PHE A 46 3.14 -2.69 2.06
N VAL A 47 1.92 -3.16 2.33
CA VAL A 47 1.44 -3.38 3.71
C VAL A 47 2.28 -4.44 4.41
N TYR A 48 2.64 -5.54 3.74
CA TYR A 48 3.52 -6.56 4.32
C TYR A 48 4.88 -5.99 4.76
N PHE A 49 5.52 -5.19 3.90
CA PHE A 49 6.77 -4.51 4.25
C PHE A 49 6.59 -3.54 5.43
N LEU A 50 5.46 -2.84 5.48
CA LEU A 50 5.14 -1.93 6.58
C LEU A 50 5.02 -2.68 7.91
N VAL A 51 4.28 -3.79 7.93
CA VAL A 51 4.12 -4.64 9.13
C VAL A 51 5.45 -5.22 9.57
N LYS A 52 6.29 -5.69 8.64
CA LYS A 52 7.64 -6.20 8.94
C LYS A 52 8.51 -5.12 9.58
N ALA A 53 8.47 -3.89 9.05
CA ALA A 53 9.20 -2.76 9.63
C ALA A 53 8.69 -2.40 11.02
N LEU A 54 7.36 -2.46 11.24
CA LEU A 54 6.74 -2.21 12.54
C LEU A 54 7.14 -3.26 13.58
N MET A 55 7.14 -4.55 13.19
CA MET A 55 7.56 -5.65 14.04
C MET A 55 9.01 -5.52 14.52
N ASN A 56 9.92 -5.11 13.63
CA ASN A 56 11.31 -4.83 14.04
C ASN A 56 11.39 -3.74 15.12
N TYR A 57 10.57 -2.69 15.01
CA TYR A 57 10.49 -1.63 16.03
C TYR A 57 9.93 -2.15 17.35
N ILE A 58 8.88 -2.97 17.30
CA ILE A 58 8.27 -3.58 18.49
C ILE A 58 9.28 -4.49 19.19
N VAL A 59 9.99 -5.35 18.45
CA VAL A 59 11.02 -6.24 18.99
C VAL A 59 12.17 -5.45 19.60
N GLN A 60 12.63 -4.36 18.95
CA GLN A 60 13.64 -3.47 19.54
C GLN A 60 13.15 -2.84 20.84
N GLY A 61 11.92 -2.33 20.86
CA GLY A 61 11.32 -1.74 22.07
C GLY A 61 11.24 -2.76 23.20
N LEU A 62 10.72 -3.95 22.94
CA LEU A 62 10.68 -5.05 23.91
C LEU A 62 12.06 -5.43 24.43
N ASN A 63 13.07 -5.47 23.56
CA ASN A 63 14.43 -5.81 23.96
C ASN A 63 15.05 -4.77 24.91
N VAL A 64 14.61 -3.51 24.84
CA VAL A 64 15.00 -2.45 25.79
C VAL A 64 14.32 -2.63 27.15
N PHE A 65 13.10 -3.18 27.20
CA PHE A 65 12.40 -3.45 28.47
C PHE A 65 12.80 -4.77 29.14
N TYR A 66 13.40 -5.70 28.39
CA TYR A 66 13.83 -7.01 28.87
C TYR A 66 15.31 -7.04 29.31
N HIS A 67 15.98 -5.89 29.42
CA HIS A 67 17.34 -5.77 29.96
C HIS A 67 17.37 -4.98 31.26
#